data_AF-A0A1M5HKZ2-F1
#
_entry.id   AF-A0A1M5HKZ2-F1
#
_cell.length_a   1.000
_cell.length_b   1.000
_cell.length_c   1.000
_cell.angle_alpha   90.00
_cell.angle_beta   90.00
_cell.angle_gamma   90.00
#
_symmetry.space_group_name_H-M   'P 1'
#
loop_
_entity.id
_entity.type
_entity.pdbx_description
1 polymer ?
#
loop_
_entity_poly.entity_id
_entity_poly.type
_entity_poly.pdbx_seq_one_letter_code
_entity_poly.pdbx_strand_id
1 'polypeptide(L)'
;MFGAPEVKVTVKDGRIAAVEVLRGAPCGATWEAAQRIVGCPADEAPVRYSLETQYFCSADPSNWDPLYGKSPVHFAADVHKHALRKALESLGVEPGPDPEDEAR
;
A
#
# COMPACT_ATOMS: atom_id res chain seq x y z
N MET A 1 5.76 8.26 -14.35
CA MET A 1 5.92 9.48 -13.53
C MET A 1 6.17 9.06 -12.09
N PHE A 2 6.96 9.82 -11.32
CA PHE A 2 7.23 9.54 -9.90
C PHE A 2 6.69 10.65 -8.97
N GLY A 3 6.39 10.31 -7.72
CA GLY A 3 5.85 11.21 -6.70
C GLY A 3 5.16 10.42 -5.57
N ALA A 4 4.16 11.00 -4.91
CA ALA A 4 3.29 10.21 -4.04
C ALA A 4 2.65 9.07 -4.87
N PRO A 5 2.48 7.86 -4.33
CA PRO A 5 1.86 6.77 -5.07
C PRO A 5 0.41 7.10 -5.47
N GLU A 6 0.05 6.71 -6.67
CA GLU A 6 -1.32 6.72 -7.17
C GLU A 6 -1.53 5.49 -8.05
N VAL A 7 -2.55 4.71 -7.72
CA VAL A 7 -2.88 3.46 -8.41
C VAL A 7 -4.34 3.45 -8.83
N LYS A 8 -4.62 2.78 -9.94
CA LYS A 8 -5.96 2.43 -10.39
C LYS A 8 -6.12 0.92 -10.25
N VAL A 9 -7.23 0.50 -9.66
CA VAL A 9 -7.47 -0.91 -9.35
C VAL A 9 -8.68 -1.41 -10.11
N THR A 10 -8.63 -2.67 -10.52
CA THR A 10 -9.80 -3.40 -11.02
C THR A 10 -10.11 -4.50 -10.04
N VAL A 11 -11.36 -4.56 -9.57
CA VAL A 11 -11.84 -5.61 -8.66
C VAL A 11 -12.82 -6.51 -9.41
N LYS A 12 -12.67 -7.83 -9.25
CA LYS A 12 -13.58 -8.83 -9.81
C LYS A 12 -13.81 -9.92 -8.76
N ASP A 13 -15.07 -10.28 -8.51
CA ASP A 13 -15.45 -11.32 -7.56
C ASP A 13 -14.83 -11.10 -6.15
N GLY A 14 -14.79 -9.84 -5.71
CA GLY A 14 -14.22 -9.44 -4.42
C GLY A 14 -12.69 -9.48 -4.34
N ARG A 15 -11.99 -9.70 -5.45
CA ARG A 15 -10.52 -9.80 -5.51
C ARG A 15 -9.90 -8.79 -6.46
N ILE A 16 -8.64 -8.44 -6.19
CA ILE A 16 -7.84 -7.57 -7.06
C ILE A 16 -7.56 -8.31 -8.38
N ALA A 17 -8.18 -7.87 -9.47
CA ALA A 17 -7.96 -8.44 -10.79
C ALA A 17 -6.76 -7.81 -11.50
N ALA A 18 -6.54 -6.51 -11.31
CA ALA A 18 -5.41 -5.78 -11.87
C ALA A 18 -5.11 -4.51 -11.06
N VAL A 19 -3.86 -4.06 -11.11
CA VAL A 19 -3.40 -2.79 -10.55
C VAL A 19 -2.56 -2.07 -11.60
N GLU A 20 -2.95 -0.84 -11.93
CA GLU A 20 -2.23 0.06 -12.82
C GLU A 20 -1.61 1.18 -12.00
N VAL A 21 -0.30 1.38 -12.11
CA VAL A 21 0.42 2.44 -11.40
C VAL A 21 0.40 3.71 -12.24
N LEU A 22 -0.41 4.69 -11.83
CA LEU A 22 -0.49 6.01 -12.48
C LEU A 22 0.71 6.87 -12.11
N ARG A 23 1.16 6.77 -10.86
CA ARG A 23 2.34 7.45 -10.32
C ARG A 23 2.99 6.58 -9.24
N GLY A 24 4.29 6.35 -9.34
CA GLY A 24 5.00 5.55 -8.34
C GLY A 24 5.88 6.38 -7.41
N ALA A 25 6.17 5.84 -6.23
CA ALA A 25 7.24 6.33 -5.38
C ALA A 25 8.59 6.17 -6.10
N PRO A 26 9.52 7.13 -5.92
CA PRO A 26 10.82 7.09 -6.60
C PRO A 26 11.70 5.89 -6.22
N CYS A 27 11.41 5.20 -5.11
CA CYS A 27 12.11 3.99 -4.69
C CYS A 27 11.75 2.73 -5.50
N GLY A 28 10.74 2.78 -6.37
CA GLY A 28 10.32 1.63 -7.18
C GLY A 28 9.32 0.69 -6.50
N ALA A 29 9.18 0.76 -5.17
CA ALA A 29 8.33 -0.15 -4.39
C ALA A 29 6.86 -0.18 -4.85
N THR A 30 6.32 0.93 -5.37
CA THR A 30 4.93 0.99 -5.86
C THR A 30 4.64 -0.05 -6.93
N TRP A 31 5.56 -0.26 -7.87
CA TRP A 31 5.37 -1.21 -8.98
C TRP A 31 5.55 -2.65 -8.52
N GLU A 32 6.60 -2.93 -7.74
CA GLU A 32 6.86 -4.28 -7.22
C GLU A 32 5.72 -4.75 -6.31
N ALA A 33 5.32 -3.93 -5.34
CA ALA A 33 4.24 -4.25 -4.43
C ALA A 33 2.89 -4.42 -5.15
N ALA A 34 2.64 -3.67 -6.23
CA ALA A 34 1.35 -3.69 -6.93
C ALA A 34 1.12 -5.04 -7.64
N GLN A 35 2.20 -5.66 -8.13
CA GLN A 35 2.14 -6.98 -8.74
C GLN A 35 1.81 -8.08 -7.72
N ARG A 36 2.22 -7.91 -6.46
CA ARG A 36 2.07 -8.92 -5.40
C ARG A 36 0.68 -9.02 -4.79
N ILE A 37 -0.16 -8.02 -5.01
CA ILE A 37 -1.53 -8.00 -4.48
C ILE A 37 -2.58 -8.47 -5.49
N VAL A 38 -2.20 -8.75 -6.74
CA VAL A 38 -3.11 -9.33 -7.73
C VAL A 38 -3.57 -10.70 -7.25
N GLY A 39 -4.89 -10.91 -7.19
CA GLY A 39 -5.53 -12.11 -6.66
C GLY A 39 -5.89 -12.03 -5.18
N CYS A 40 -5.38 -11.06 -4.41
CA CYS A 40 -5.76 -10.86 -3.02
C CYS A 40 -7.25 -10.47 -2.88
N PRO A 41 -7.92 -10.86 -1.78
CA PRO A 41 -9.18 -10.24 -1.37
C PRO A 41 -9.02 -8.71 -1.30
N ALA A 42 -10.01 -7.98 -1.81
CA ALA A 42 -9.90 -6.52 -1.94
C ALA A 42 -9.88 -5.81 -0.57
N ASP A 43 -10.52 -6.39 0.44
CA ASP A 43 -10.52 -5.94 1.84
C ASP A 43 -9.15 -6.15 2.53
N GLU A 44 -8.44 -7.23 2.21
CA GLU A 44 -7.10 -7.53 2.74
C GLU A 44 -5.96 -6.86 1.96
N ALA A 45 -6.20 -6.49 0.70
CA ALA A 45 -5.19 -5.97 -0.22
C ALA A 45 -4.43 -4.75 0.32
N PRO A 46 -5.03 -3.78 1.05
CA PRO A 46 -4.29 -2.67 1.68
C PRO A 46 -3.19 -3.13 2.62
N VAL A 47 -3.48 -4.09 3.51
CA VAL A 47 -2.51 -4.61 4.47
C VAL A 47 -1.42 -5.40 3.74
N ARG A 48 -1.78 -6.18 2.72
CA ARG A 48 -0.77 -6.87 1.90
C ARG A 48 0.13 -5.87 1.16
N TYR A 49 -0.46 -4.84 0.56
CA TYR A 49 0.29 -3.84 -0.19
C TYR A 49 1.26 -3.05 0.69
N SER A 50 0.84 -2.70 1.90
CA SER A 50 1.71 -2.05 2.88
C SER A 50 2.89 -2.94 3.28
N LEU A 51 2.66 -4.24 3.50
CA LEU A 51 3.72 -5.19 3.83
C LEU A 51 4.71 -5.38 2.68
N GLU A 52 4.22 -5.61 1.46
CA GLU A 52 5.07 -5.77 0.27
C GLU A 52 5.91 -4.50 0.02
N THR A 53 5.33 -3.32 0.25
CA THR A 53 6.06 -2.06 0.15
C THR A 53 7.29 -2.03 1.06
N GLN A 54 7.21 -2.56 2.29
CA GLN A 54 8.37 -2.59 3.20
C GLN A 54 9.50 -3.46 2.68
N TYR A 55 9.20 -4.55 1.97
CA TYR A 55 10.20 -5.42 1.37
C TYR A 55 10.89 -4.82 0.14
N PHE A 56 10.19 -3.99 -0.63
CA PHE A 56 10.72 -3.41 -1.88
C PHE A 56 11.19 -1.97 -1.74
N CYS A 57 10.88 -1.30 -0.64
CA CYS A 57 11.35 0.04 -0.38
C CYS A 57 12.86 0.05 -0.10
N SER A 58 13.56 1.06 -0.61
CA SER A 58 14.98 1.28 -0.37
C SER A 58 15.26 2.14 0.87
N ALA A 59 14.23 2.54 1.61
CA ALA A 59 14.40 3.32 2.84
C ALA A 59 15.00 2.43 3.94
N ASP A 60 15.81 3.01 4.82
CA ASP A 60 16.49 2.26 5.89
C ASP A 60 15.47 1.74 6.92
N PRO A 61 15.29 0.40 7.04
CA PRO A 61 14.37 -0.16 8.01
C PRO A 61 14.87 -0.03 9.46
N SER A 62 16.18 0.16 9.67
CA SER A 62 16.82 0.24 10.99
C SER A 62 16.88 1.66 11.56
N ASN A 63 16.60 2.68 10.75
CA ASN A 63 16.56 4.07 11.20
C ASN A 63 15.28 4.39 11.99
N TRP A 64 15.17 3.84 13.19
CA TRP A 64 13.99 3.95 14.03
C TRP A 64 13.81 5.37 14.59
N ASP A 65 12.64 5.97 14.38
CA ASP A 65 12.28 7.26 14.99
C ASP A 65 11.61 7.03 16.35
N PRO A 66 12.24 7.45 17.48
CA PRO A 66 11.67 7.27 18.82
C PRO A 66 10.44 8.15 19.10
N LEU A 67 10.21 9.22 18.32
CA LEU A 67 9.03 10.08 18.50
C LEU A 67 7.77 9.44 17.93
N TYR A 68 7.90 8.73 16.82
CA TYR A 68 6.77 8.10 16.13
C TYR A 68 6.69 6.60 16.32
N GLY A 69 7.73 5.98 16.91
CA GLY A 69 7.80 4.52 17.06
C GLY A 69 7.74 3.80 15.71
N LYS A 70 8.37 4.38 14.69
CA LYS A 70 8.32 3.89 13.30
C LYS A 70 9.65 4.20 12.60
N SER A 71 10.07 3.31 11.71
CA SER A 71 11.18 3.57 10.77
C SER A 71 10.66 4.07 9.41
N PRO A 72 11.52 4.68 8.56
CA PRO A 72 11.16 5.15 7.23
C PRO A 72 10.38 4.17 6.35
N VAL A 73 10.61 2.86 6.46
CA VAL A 73 9.85 1.86 5.70
C VAL A 73 8.39 1.74 6.17
N HIS A 74 8.10 1.97 7.46
CA HIS A 74 6.73 1.99 7.98
C HIS A 74 5.97 3.19 7.38
N PHE A 75 6.60 4.37 7.34
CA PHE A 75 6.01 5.53 6.67
C PHE A 75 5.78 5.28 5.18
N ALA A 76 6.72 4.61 4.50
CA ALA A 76 6.53 4.23 3.10
C ALA A 76 5.33 3.28 2.94
N ALA A 77 5.18 2.30 3.84
CA ALA A 77 4.06 1.38 3.87
C ALA A 77 2.72 2.11 4.02
N ASP A 78 2.63 3.06 4.95
CA ASP A 78 1.42 3.84 5.22
C ASP A 78 0.99 4.65 4.00
N VAL A 79 1.95 5.31 3.33
CA VAL A 79 1.70 6.09 2.12
C VAL A 79 1.16 5.23 0.98
N HIS A 80 1.71 4.02 0.80
CA HIS A 80 1.24 3.10 -0.23
C HIS A 80 -0.12 2.49 0.11
N LYS A 81 -0.34 2.14 1.38
CA LYS A 81 -1.62 1.67 1.91
C LYS A 81 -2.72 2.67 1.63
N HIS A 82 -2.48 3.94 1.95
CA HIS A 82 -3.43 5.02 1.73
C HIS A 82 -3.78 5.19 0.24
N ALA A 83 -2.78 5.09 -0.65
CA ALA A 83 -3.01 5.17 -2.09
C ALA A 83 -3.94 4.05 -2.59
N LEU A 84 -3.77 2.82 -2.09
CA LEU A 84 -4.63 1.69 -2.45
C LEU A 84 -6.04 1.81 -1.83
N ARG A 85 -6.15 2.19 -0.55
CA ARG A 85 -7.45 2.42 0.11
C ARG A 85 -8.29 3.43 -0.66
N LYS A 86 -7.69 4.58 -1.00
CA LYS A 86 -8.35 5.61 -1.82
C LYS A 86 -8.84 5.08 -3.17
N ALA A 87 -8.05 4.22 -3.82
CA ALA A 87 -8.45 3.61 -5.08
C ALA A 87 -9.65 2.65 -4.90
N LEU A 88 -9.68 1.85 -3.84
CA LEU A 88 -10.78 0.94 -3.51
C LEU A 88 -12.06 1.69 -3.10
N GLU A 89 -11.94 2.72 -2.26
CA GLU A 89 -13.04 3.59 -1.84
C GLU A 89 -13.71 4.24 -3.05
N SER A 90 -12.93 4.66 -4.07
CA SER A 90 -13.48 5.22 -5.32
C SER A 90 -14.32 4.23 -6.14
N LEU A 91 -14.19 2.93 -5.86
CA LEU A 91 -14.97 1.85 -6.47
C LEU A 91 -16.14 1.40 -5.58
N GLY A 92 -16.35 2.04 -4.43
CA GLY A 92 -17.34 1.62 -3.42
C GLY A 92 -16.97 0.31 -2.72
N VAL A 93 -15.68 -0.06 -2.72
CA VAL A 93 -15.17 -1.20 -1.97
C VAL A 93 -14.64 -0.68 -0.64
N GLU A 94 -15.26 -1.09 0.45
CA GLU A 94 -14.79 -0.79 1.80
C GLU A 94 -13.51 -1.61 2.09
N PRO A 95 -12.35 -0.98 2.26
CA PRO A 95 -11.14 -1.67 2.68
C PRO A 95 -11.30 -2.20 4.11
N GLY A 96 -10.66 -3.34 4.42
CA GLY A 96 -10.70 -3.93 5.74
C GLY A 96 -10.13 -3.01 6.84
N PRO A 97 -10.38 -3.34 8.12
CA PRO A 97 -9.83 -2.59 9.24
C PRO A 97 -8.30 -2.59 9.17
N ASP A 98 -7.70 -1.44 9.46
CA ASP A 98 -6.26 -1.35 9.62
C ASP A 98 -5.90 -1.79 11.05
N PRO A 99 -5.03 -2.78 11.25
CA PRO A 99 -4.57 -3.16 12.59
C PRO A 99 -3.94 -1.99 13.36
N GLU A 100 -3.41 -0.97 12.66
CA GLU A 100 -2.88 0.23 13.31
C GLU A 100 -3.94 1.20 13.82
N ASP A 101 -5.16 1.21 13.24
CA ASP A 101 -6.25 2.07 13.70
C ASP A 101 -6.73 1.65 15.10
N GLU A 102 -6.59 0.38 15.45
CA GLU A 102 -6.98 -0.20 16.73
C GLU A 102 -5.90 -0.07 17.83
N ALA A 103 -4.67 0.24 17.44
CA ALA A 103 -3.51 0.30 18.35
C ALA A 103 -3.35 1.68 19.04
N ARG A 104 -4.27 2.62 18.80
CA ARG A 104 -4.14 4.05 19.13
C ARG A 104 -5.26 4.54 20.04
#